data_AF-A0A9X8WKH1-F1
#
_entry.id   AF-A0A9X8WKH1-F1
#
_cell.length_a   1.000
_cell.length_b   1.000
_cell.length_c   1.000
_cell.angle_alpha   90.00
_cell.angle_beta   90.00
_cell.angle_gamma   90.00
#
_symmetry.space_group_name_H-M   'P 1'
#
loop_
_entity.id
_entity.type
_entity.pdbx_description
1 polymer ?
#
loop_
_entity_poly.entity_id
_entity_poly.type
_entity_poly.pdbx_seq_one_letter_code
_entity_poly.pdbx_strand_id
1 'polypeptide(L)'
;MVAEGDLKQDEYEKLIKSTIKLDLSTPVDLYHDYVTYVHQELKNLVASHQGLDKSPQSPDVAIRKQAEAVLDEKVKKLLNSGVTIHTALDTNCKHSQRL
;
A
#
# COMPACT_ATOMS: atom_id res chain seq x y z
N MET A 1 -21.11 -9.72 -27.68
CA MET A 1 -20.92 -11.03 -27.00
C MET A 1 -21.38 -12.22 -27.84
N VAL A 2 -22.68 -12.50 -28.04
CA VAL A 2 -23.10 -13.59 -28.98
C VAL A 2 -23.17 -13.09 -30.43
N ALA A 3 -23.65 -11.87 -30.64
CA ALA A 3 -23.73 -11.25 -31.97
C ALA A 3 -22.35 -10.86 -32.56
N GLU A 4 -21.29 -10.84 -31.74
CA GLU A 4 -19.91 -10.50 -32.15
C GLU A 4 -19.05 -11.75 -32.40
N GLY A 5 -19.59 -12.96 -32.20
CA GLY A 5 -18.90 -14.23 -32.45
C GLY A 5 -18.03 -14.77 -31.31
N ASP A 6 -17.87 -14.01 -30.22
CA ASP A 6 -16.99 -14.39 -29.09
C ASP A 6 -17.57 -15.51 -28.19
N LEU A 7 -18.88 -15.77 -28.26
CA LEU A 7 -19.56 -16.80 -27.47
C LEU A 7 -20.57 -17.57 -28.33
N LYS A 8 -20.56 -18.91 -28.23
CA LYS A 8 -21.61 -19.74 -28.83
C LYS A 8 -22.93 -19.57 -28.04
N GLN A 9 -24.05 -19.70 -28.73
CA GLN A 9 -25.38 -19.41 -28.18
C GLN A 9 -25.76 -20.33 -27.00
N ASP A 10 -25.32 -21.59 -27.04
CA ASP A 10 -25.50 -22.55 -25.96
C ASP A 10 -24.69 -22.20 -24.70
N GLU A 11 -23.47 -21.69 -24.86
CA GLU A 11 -22.64 -21.21 -23.75
C GLU A 11 -23.21 -19.92 -23.13
N TYR A 12 -23.73 -19.02 -23.95
CA TYR A 12 -24.43 -17.82 -23.47
C TYR A 12 -25.65 -18.17 -22.62
N GLU A 13 -26.50 -19.08 -23.10
CA GLU A 13 -27.71 -19.49 -22.37
C GLU A 13 -27.39 -20.17 -21.02
N LYS A 14 -26.25 -20.85 -20.91
CA LYS A 14 -25.76 -21.41 -19.65
C LYS A 14 -25.24 -20.33 -18.71
N LEU A 15 -24.47 -19.37 -19.23
CA LEU A 15 -23.87 -18.29 -18.45
C LEU A 15 -24.92 -17.34 -17.86
N ILE A 16 -25.96 -16.96 -18.62
CA ILE A 16 -27.03 -16.09 -18.09
C ILE A 16 -27.87 -16.76 -16.99
N LYS A 17 -27.90 -18.10 -16.95
CA LYS A 17 -28.61 -18.90 -15.93
C LYS A 17 -27.73 -19.22 -14.73
N SER A 18 -26.42 -18.97 -14.83
CA SER A 18 -25.49 -19.25 -13.75
C SER A 18 -25.67 -18.27 -12.60
N THR A 19 -25.68 -18.78 -11.37
CA THR A 19 -25.73 -17.95 -10.18
C THR A 19 -24.35 -17.37 -9.92
N ILE A 20 -24.26 -16.03 -9.95
CA ILE A 20 -23.02 -15.33 -9.59
C ILE A 20 -22.83 -15.48 -8.08
N LYS A 21 -21.80 -16.23 -7.68
CA LYS A 21 -21.34 -16.31 -6.28
C LYS A 21 -20.22 -15.30 -6.10
N LEU A 22 -20.45 -14.31 -5.23
CA LEU A 22 -19.44 -13.33 -4.87
C LEU A 22 -18.73 -13.82 -3.61
N ASP A 23 -17.50 -14.32 -3.79
CA ASP A 23 -16.63 -14.69 -2.67
C ASP A 23 -15.85 -13.44 -2.23
N LEU A 24 -16.35 -12.76 -1.21
CA LEU A 24 -15.71 -11.57 -0.65
C LEU A 24 -14.68 -12.01 0.39
N SER A 25 -13.42 -12.06 -0.02
CA SER A 25 -12.31 -12.16 0.94
C SER A 25 -12.09 -10.81 1.61
N THR A 26 -12.19 -10.77 2.93
CA THR A 26 -11.80 -9.60 3.71
C THR A 26 -10.31 -9.63 3.97
N PRO A 27 -9.54 -8.60 3.56
CA PRO A 27 -8.14 -8.51 3.91
C PRO A 27 -8.01 -8.45 5.44
N VAL A 28 -7.20 -9.34 6.01
CA VAL A 28 -6.86 -9.28 7.43
C VAL A 28 -5.59 -8.46 7.58
N ASP A 29 -5.71 -7.26 8.16
CA ASP A 29 -4.55 -6.45 8.55
C ASP A 29 -3.99 -6.97 9.89
N LEU A 30 -3.06 -7.92 9.79
CA LEU A 30 -2.44 -8.55 10.95
C LEU A 30 -1.42 -7.65 11.67
N TYR A 31 -0.96 -6.57 11.04
CA TYR A 31 0.24 -5.84 11.46
C TYR A 31 0.12 -4.32 11.32
N HIS A 32 -1.06 -3.75 11.57
CA HIS A 32 -1.34 -2.32 11.38
C HIS A 32 -0.28 -1.37 11.98
N ASP A 33 0.07 -1.59 13.26
CA ASP A 33 1.06 -0.77 13.97
C ASP A 33 2.46 -0.90 13.35
N TYR A 34 2.79 -2.09 12.86
CA TYR A 34 4.09 -2.35 12.26
C TYR A 34 4.22 -1.70 10.88
N VAL A 35 3.16 -1.75 10.06
CA VAL A 35 3.12 -1.06 8.77
C VAL A 35 3.31 0.44 8.96
N THR A 36 2.66 1.01 9.98
CA THR A 36 2.83 2.43 10.35
C THR A 36 4.28 2.76 10.70
N TYR A 37 4.93 1.91 11.50
CA TYR A 37 6.34 2.08 11.84
C TYR A 37 7.25 2.01 10.61
N VAL A 38 7.07 1.02 9.75
CA VAL A 38 7.86 0.86 8.51
C VAL A 38 7.68 2.04 7.56
N HIS A 39 6.47 2.59 7.45
CA HIS A 39 6.22 3.80 6.66
C HIS A 39 6.98 5.01 7.21
N GLN A 40 7.03 5.17 8.52
CA GLN A 40 7.78 6.26 9.15
C GLN A 40 9.29 6.08 8.96
N GLU A 41 9.81 4.87 9.13
CA GLU A 41 11.22 4.57 8.86
C GLU A 41 11.61 4.86 7.41
N LEU A 42 10.78 4.44 6.45
CA LEU A 42 11.00 4.74 5.04
C LEU A 42 11.02 6.25 4.79
N LYS A 43 10.05 7.00 5.36
CA LYS A 43 10.02 8.47 5.24
C LYS A 43 11.30 9.11 5.79
N ASN A 44 11.79 8.64 6.93
CA ASN A 44 13.04 9.13 7.54
C ASN A 44 14.27 8.82 6.67
N LEU A 45 14.35 7.60 6.12
CA LEU A 45 15.43 7.20 5.22
C LEU A 45 15.44 8.04 3.94
N VAL A 46 14.28 8.27 3.35
CA VAL A 46 14.13 9.12 2.16
C VAL A 46 14.51 10.57 2.47
N ALA A 47 14.11 11.10 3.63
CA ALA A 47 14.49 12.43 4.07
C ALA A 47 16.01 12.57 4.22
N SER A 48 16.66 11.62 4.91
CA SER A 48 18.11 11.59 5.12
C SER A 48 18.87 11.44 3.82
N HIS A 49 18.46 10.51 2.95
CA HIS A 49 19.11 10.29 1.65
C HIS A 49 19.05 11.52 0.73
N GLN A 50 18.03 12.36 0.89
CA GLN A 50 17.82 13.54 0.05
C GLN A 50 18.22 14.87 0.69
N GLY A 51 18.79 14.83 1.91
CA GLY A 51 19.19 16.04 2.63
C GLY A 51 18.01 16.92 3.08
N LEU A 52 16.80 16.36 3.15
CA LEU A 52 15.57 17.04 3.57
C LEU A 52 15.34 16.95 5.08
N ASP A 53 16.23 16.29 5.80
CA ASP A 53 16.29 16.16 7.26
C ASP A 53 16.52 17.50 7.99
N LYS A 54 17.10 18.50 7.31
CA LYS A 54 17.40 19.82 7.90
C LYS A 54 16.29 20.86 7.72
N SER A 55 15.46 20.70 6.69
CA SER A 55 14.37 21.63 6.37
C SER A 55 13.25 21.74 7.43
N PRO A 56 12.89 20.67 8.18
CA PRO A 56 11.93 20.73 9.27
C PRO A 56 12.37 21.59 10.45
N GLN A 57 13.68 21.87 10.58
CA GLN A 57 14.23 22.72 11.65
C GLN A 57 14.20 24.21 11.32
N SER A 58 13.71 24.59 10.13
CA SER A 58 13.57 26.00 9.75
C SER A 58 12.62 26.72 10.72
N PRO A 59 12.95 27.95 11.16
CA PRO A 59 12.02 28.76 11.97
C PRO A 59 10.78 29.18 11.18
N ASP A 60 10.85 29.17 9.84
CA ASP A 60 9.76 29.54 8.94
C ASP A 60 8.79 28.38 8.71
N VAL A 61 7.53 28.60 9.08
CA VAL A 61 6.43 27.63 8.95
C VAL A 61 6.16 27.26 7.49
N ALA A 62 6.27 28.20 6.55
CA ALA A 62 6.01 27.95 5.14
C ALA A 62 7.09 27.04 4.54
N ILE A 63 8.35 27.28 4.89
CA ILE A 63 9.48 26.43 4.48
C ILE A 63 9.33 25.00 5.02
N ARG A 64 8.92 24.85 6.28
CA ARG A 64 8.66 23.52 6.86
C ARG A 64 7.56 22.77 6.12
N LYS A 65 6.43 23.43 5.87
CA LYS A 65 5.30 22.81 5.14
C LYS A 65 5.67 22.44 3.71
N GLN A 66 6.43 23.28 3.02
CA GLN A 66 6.87 22.99 1.67
C GLN A 66 7.81 21.77 1.63
N ALA A 67 8.77 21.71 2.56
CA ALA A 67 9.69 20.58 2.65
C ALA A 67 8.98 19.26 2.98
N GLU A 68 7.99 19.31 3.87
CA GLU A 68 7.16 18.15 4.21
C GLU A 68 6.33 17.67 3.02
N ALA A 69 5.70 18.57 2.26
CA ALA A 69 4.96 18.23 1.06
C ALA A 69 5.84 17.57 -0.01
N VAL A 70 7.05 18.10 -0.23
CA VAL A 70 8.02 17.52 -1.17
C VAL A 70 8.47 16.13 -0.73
N LEU A 71 8.71 15.93 0.57
CA LEU A 71 9.09 14.64 1.11
C LEU A 71 7.96 13.61 0.93
N ASP A 72 6.73 13.98 1.26
CA ASP A 72 5.55 13.11 1.14
C ASP A 72 5.28 12.71 -0.31
N GLU A 73 5.43 13.63 -1.26
CA GLU A 73 5.28 13.32 -2.69
C GLU A 73 6.29 12.24 -3.12
N LYS A 74 7.55 12.36 -2.69
CA LYS A 74 8.60 11.40 -3.05
C LYS A 74 8.40 10.04 -2.42
N VAL A 75 8.05 9.99 -1.14
CA VAL A 75 7.71 8.72 -0.45
C VAL A 75 6.52 8.06 -1.14
N LYS A 76 5.47 8.81 -1.46
CA LYS A 76 4.31 8.31 -2.18
C LYS A 76 4.67 7.76 -3.56
N LYS A 77 5.52 8.46 -4.31
CA LYS A 77 6.01 8.00 -5.62
C LYS A 77 6.80 6.70 -5.51
N LEU A 78 7.63 6.54 -4.48
CA LEU A 78 8.36 5.30 -4.22
C LEU A 78 7.42 4.14 -3.89
N LEU A 79 6.47 4.34 -2.97
CA LEU A 79 5.48 3.32 -2.63
C LEU A 79 4.67 2.89 -3.86
N ASN A 80 4.23 3.85 -4.67
CA ASN A 80 3.47 3.58 -5.90
C ASN A 80 4.29 2.91 -7.01
N SER A 81 5.63 2.93 -6.93
CA SER A 81 6.49 2.26 -7.91
C SER A 81 6.56 0.74 -7.70
N GLY A 82 5.95 0.20 -6.64
CA GLY A 82 5.92 -1.23 -6.37
C GLY A 82 7.18 -1.75 -5.67
N VAL A 83 7.83 -0.91 -4.85
CA VAL A 83 9.01 -1.34 -4.08
C VAL A 83 8.67 -2.44 -3.08
N THR A 84 9.62 -3.37 -2.89
CA THR A 84 9.56 -4.37 -1.82
C THR A 84 10.47 -3.93 -0.67
N ILE A 85 9.92 -3.84 0.55
CA ILE A 85 10.65 -3.43 1.75
C ILE A 85 10.96 -4.67 2.57
N HIS A 86 12.23 -5.04 2.66
CA HIS A 86 12.68 -6.12 3.53
C HIS A 86 12.89 -5.59 4.95
N THR A 87 12.20 -6.18 5.91
CA THR A 87 12.25 -5.77 7.31
C THR A 87 12.71 -6.90 8.21
N ALA A 88 13.12 -6.57 9.43
CA ALA A 88 13.54 -7.55 10.42
C ALA A 88 12.37 -8.15 11.23
N LEU A 89 11.11 -7.94 10.81
CA LEU A 89 9.95 -8.51 11.51
C LEU A 89 10.00 -10.03 11.45
N ASP A 90 10.12 -10.65 12.62
CA ASP A 90 9.80 -12.06 12.78
C ASP A 90 8.29 -12.22 13.02
N THR A 91 7.60 -12.78 12.04
CA THR A 91 6.15 -13.03 12.09
C THR A 91 5.76 -14.15 13.04
N ASN A 92 6.70 -15.00 13.48
CA ASN A 92 6.43 -16.07 14.45
C ASN A 92 6.38 -15.52 15.89
N CYS A 93 7.17 -14.50 16.23
CA CYS A 93 7.29 -14.01 17.60
C CYS A 93 6.04 -13.31 18.15
N LYS A 94 5.14 -12.76 17.32
CA LYS A 94 3.93 -12.06 17.81
C LYS A 94 2.77 -12.98 18.21
N HIS A 95 2.79 -14.26 17.83
CA HIS A 95 1.68 -15.16 18.17
C HIS A 95 1.71 -15.66 19.63
N SER A 96 2.82 -15.48 20.35
CA SER A 96 3.03 -16.03 21.69
C SER A 96 2.61 -15.12 22.86
N GLN A 97 2.00 -13.95 22.60
CA GLN A 97 1.56 -13.01 23.66
C GLN A 97 0.04 -13.00 23.92
N ARG A 98 -0.71 -13.96 23.38
CA ARG A 98 -2.09 -14.24 23.81
C ARG A 98 -2.12 -15.60 24.52
N LEU A 99 -1.70 -15.62 25.77
CA LEU A 99 -2.02 -16.66 26.75
C LEU A 99 -2.55 -15.98 28.02
#